data_AF-A0A7V8BLL4-F1
#
_entry.id   AF-A0A7V8BLL4-F1
#
_cell.length_a   1.000
_cell.length_b   1.000
_cell.length_c   1.000
_cell.angle_alpha   90.00
_cell.angle_beta   90.00
_cell.angle_gamma   90.00
#
_symmetry.space_group_name_H-M   'P 1'
#
loop_
_entity.id
_entity.type
_entity.pdbx_description
1 polymer ?
#
loop_
_entity_poly.entity_id
_entity_poly.type
_entity_poly.pdbx_seq_one_letter_code
_entity_poly.pdbx_strand_id
1 'polypeptide(L)'
;MDTSDLPLSERLGAALALQRAAYHAHPVPSHRERRDDLLRLQAFLRDHQQAIADAISADYGHRSRHETRLAELVPALDGIGHALKHLKSWMRVQRRAADWITFPFARNSVIPQPLGVVGVIVPWNFPVNLSFVPLSA
;
A
#
# COMPACT_ATOMS: atom_id res chain seq x y z
N MET A 1 6.01 1.27 -31.03
CA MET A 1 4.73 1.98 -30.82
C MET A 1 4.72 2.37 -29.35
N ASP A 2 4.70 3.66 -29.04
CA ASP A 2 4.71 4.14 -27.66
C ASP A 2 3.37 3.77 -27.01
N THR A 3 3.41 3.20 -25.81
CA THR A 3 2.18 2.84 -25.08
C THR A 3 1.42 4.07 -24.58
N SER A 4 2.01 5.27 -24.71
CA SER A 4 1.34 6.56 -24.46
C SER A 4 0.18 6.84 -25.41
N ASP A 5 0.20 6.29 -26.63
CA ASP A 5 -0.73 6.64 -27.70
C ASP A 5 -1.99 5.75 -27.74
N LEU A 6 -2.05 4.73 -26.88
CA LEU A 6 -3.20 3.82 -26.77
C LEU A 6 -4.37 4.48 -26.02
N PRO A 7 -5.62 4.09 -26.32
CA PRO A 7 -6.78 4.48 -25.52
C PRO A 7 -6.57 4.19 -24.03
N LEU A 8 -7.09 5.06 -23.15
CA LEU A 8 -6.92 4.92 -21.70
C LEU A 8 -7.35 3.54 -21.17
N SER A 9 -8.45 3.00 -21.70
CA SER A 9 -8.96 1.66 -21.34
C SER A 9 -7.94 0.56 -21.66
N GLU A 10 -7.28 0.63 -22.81
CA GLU A 10 -6.25 -0.33 -23.21
C GLU A 10 -4.99 -0.20 -22.35
N ARG A 11 -4.58 1.03 -22.02
CA ARG A 11 -3.45 1.27 -21.12
C ARG A 11 -3.70 0.71 -19.71
N LEU A 12 -4.89 0.95 -19.15
CA LEU A 12 -5.27 0.41 -17.85
C LEU A 12 -5.40 -1.11 -17.89
N GLY A 13 -5.97 -1.67 -18.97
CA GLY A 13 -6.05 -3.12 -19.18
C GLY A 13 -4.68 -3.79 -19.23
N ALA A 14 -3.73 -3.20 -19.97
CA ALA A 14 -2.36 -3.68 -20.06
C ALA A 14 -1.64 -3.61 -18.70
N ALA A 15 -1.76 -2.49 -17.98
CA ALA A 15 -1.18 -2.34 -16.64
C ALA A 15 -1.72 -3.38 -15.65
N LEU A 16 -3.04 -3.61 -15.65
CA LEU A 16 -3.66 -4.62 -14.80
C LEU A 16 -3.21 -6.04 -15.15
N ALA A 17 -3.06 -6.34 -16.45
CA ALA A 17 -2.54 -7.63 -16.89
C ALA A 17 -1.11 -7.87 -16.38
N LEU A 18 -0.24 -6.86 -16.44
CA LEU A 18 1.13 -6.93 -15.91
C LEU A 18 1.13 -7.13 -14.38
N GLN A 19 0.31 -6.38 -13.65
CA GLN A 19 0.20 -6.53 -12.20
C GLN A 19 -0.30 -7.92 -11.78
N ARG A 20 -1.29 -8.46 -12.50
CA ARG A 20 -1.79 -9.84 -12.26
C ARG A 20 -0.73 -10.88 -12.57
N ALA A 21 0.00 -10.74 -13.67
CA ALA A 21 1.10 -11.65 -14.02
C ALA A 21 2.19 -11.64 -12.94
N ALA A 22 2.58 -10.46 -12.43
CA ALA A 22 3.53 -10.33 -11.34
C ALA A 22 3.04 -10.99 -10.05
N TYR A 23 1.76 -10.79 -9.68
CA TYR A 23 1.16 -11.45 -8.53
C TYR A 23 1.14 -12.98 -8.69
N HIS A 24 0.76 -13.52 -9.85
CA HIS A 24 0.74 -14.96 -10.07
C HIS A 24 2.14 -15.60 -10.03
N ALA A 25 3.17 -14.86 -10.43
CA ALA A 25 4.56 -15.32 -10.33
C ALA A 25 5.08 -15.34 -8.87
N HIS A 26 4.60 -14.42 -8.02
CA HIS A 26 5.01 -14.33 -6.61
C HIS A 26 3.86 -13.92 -5.68
N PRO A 27 2.90 -14.82 -5.39
CA PRO A 27 1.64 -14.45 -4.75
C PRO A 27 1.75 -14.21 -3.24
N VAL A 28 2.80 -14.73 -2.58
CA VAL A 28 2.97 -14.64 -1.12
C VAL A 28 4.34 -14.06 -0.81
N PRO A 29 4.52 -12.72 -0.91
CA PRO A 29 5.78 -12.08 -0.59
C PRO A 29 6.11 -12.27 0.89
N SER A 30 7.38 -12.55 1.14
CA SER A 30 7.95 -12.74 2.47
C SER A 30 7.90 -11.46 3.30
N HIS A 31 8.04 -11.60 4.62
CA HIS A 31 8.15 -10.45 5.52
C HIS A 31 9.28 -9.50 5.11
N ARG A 32 10.41 -10.03 4.63
CA ARG A 32 11.55 -9.21 4.21
C ARG A 32 11.19 -8.35 3.00
N GLU A 33 10.61 -8.96 1.97
CA GLU A 33 10.23 -8.24 0.75
C GLU A 33 9.21 -7.14 1.04
N ARG A 34 8.14 -7.44 1.79
CA ARG A 34 7.16 -6.43 2.18
C ARG A 34 7.76 -5.30 3.01
N ARG A 35 8.67 -5.62 3.92
CA ARG A 35 9.38 -4.61 4.72
C ARG A 35 10.25 -3.72 3.83
N ASP A 36 10.95 -4.31 2.87
CA ASP A 36 11.81 -3.57 1.95
C ASP A 36 10.99 -2.65 1.04
N ASP A 37 9.81 -3.08 0.58
CA ASP A 37 8.89 -2.24 -0.19
C ASP A 37 8.35 -1.07 0.64
N LEU A 38 7.95 -1.30 1.89
CA LEU A 38 7.55 -0.22 2.80
C LEU A 38 8.67 0.79 3.06
N LEU A 39 9.93 0.32 3.18
CA LEU A 39 11.08 1.21 3.33
C LEU A 39 11.34 2.03 2.07
N ARG A 40 11.15 1.45 0.88
CA ARG A 40 11.24 2.18 -0.39
C ARG A 40 10.15 3.24 -0.51
N LEU A 41 8.92 2.95 -0.09
CA LEU A 41 7.84 3.95 -0.03
C LEU A 41 8.18 5.08 0.95
N GLN A 42 8.72 4.75 2.12
CA GLN A 42 9.15 5.74 3.09
C GLN A 42 10.27 6.63 2.54
N ALA A 43 11.27 6.04 1.88
CA ALA A 43 12.37 6.76 1.24
C ALA A 43 11.85 7.68 0.13
N PHE A 44 11.00 7.17 -0.77
CA PHE A 44 10.37 7.95 -1.83
C PHE A 44 9.69 9.21 -1.29
N LEU A 45 8.84 9.08 -0.27
CA LEU A 45 8.18 10.24 0.33
C LEU A 45 9.18 11.22 0.94
N ARG A 46 10.24 10.72 1.60
CA ARG A 46 11.26 11.56 2.25
C ARG A 46 12.16 12.29 1.26
N ASP A 47 12.52 11.66 0.17
CA ASP A 47 13.44 12.19 -0.83
C ASP A 47 12.73 13.21 -1.74
N HIS A 48 11.41 13.06 -1.91
CA HIS A 48 10.59 13.91 -2.78
C HIS A 48 9.65 14.88 -2.07
N GLN A 49 9.79 15.08 -0.75
CA GLN A 49 8.89 15.95 0.05
C GLN A 49 8.66 17.33 -0.57
N GLN A 50 9.73 17.94 -1.06
CA GLN A 50 9.69 19.28 -1.64
C GLN A 50 8.93 19.28 -2.97
N ALA A 51 9.28 18.36 -3.88
CA ALA A 51 8.62 18.22 -5.18
C ALA A 51 7.12 17.88 -5.04
N ILE A 52 6.77 17.04 -4.06
CA ILE A 52 5.38 16.73 -3.74
C ILE A 52 4.63 17.98 -3.26
N ALA A 53 5.25 18.76 -2.36
CA ALA A 53 4.65 20.00 -1.87
C ALA A 53 4.50 21.06 -2.97
N ASP A 54 5.47 21.13 -3.89
CA ASP A 54 5.40 21.96 -5.09
C ASP A 54 4.20 21.59 -5.97
N ALA A 55 4.05 20.31 -6.30
CA ALA A 55 2.95 19.81 -7.13
C ALA A 55 1.59 20.10 -6.50
N ILE A 56 1.42 19.79 -5.22
CA ILE A 56 0.15 20.04 -4.50
C ILE A 56 -0.15 21.54 -4.41
N SER A 57 0.86 22.38 -4.22
CA SER A 57 0.65 23.83 -4.19
C SER A 57 0.14 24.33 -5.55
N ALA A 58 0.70 23.82 -6.65
CA ALA A 58 0.25 24.13 -8.00
C ALA A 58 -1.18 23.65 -8.28
N ASP A 59 -1.52 22.41 -7.88
CA ASP A 59 -2.87 21.84 -8.07
C ASP A 59 -3.94 22.63 -7.31
N TYR A 60 -3.61 23.14 -6.12
CA TYR A 60 -4.52 23.92 -5.26
C TYR A 60 -4.47 25.42 -5.52
N GLY A 61 -3.64 25.86 -6.47
CA GLY A 61 -3.39 27.26 -6.74
C GLY A 61 -2.39 27.89 -5.76
N HIS A 62 -2.51 27.72 -4.44
CA HIS A 62 -1.62 28.39 -3.46
C HIS A 62 -1.51 27.66 -2.09
N ARG A 63 -1.60 26.33 -2.03
CA ARG A 63 -1.54 25.63 -0.73
C ARG A 63 -0.17 25.80 -0.06
N SER A 64 -0.16 26.04 1.25
CA SER A 64 1.07 26.20 2.03
C SER A 64 1.86 24.90 2.08
N ARG A 65 3.17 24.97 1.80
CA ARG A 65 4.08 23.81 1.88
C ARG A 65 4.13 23.21 3.28
N HIS A 66 4.03 24.04 4.31
CA HIS A 66 4.01 23.57 5.70
C HIS A 66 2.74 22.78 5.98
N GLU A 67 1.60 23.28 5.49
CA GLU A 67 0.33 22.58 5.59
C GLU A 67 0.37 21.26 4.84
N THR A 68 0.89 21.23 3.61
CA THR A 68 1.09 19.99 2.84
C THR A 68 1.97 19.00 3.59
N ARG A 69 3.10 19.43 4.16
CA ARG A 69 3.94 18.52 4.97
C ARG A 69 3.17 17.92 6.14
N LEU A 70 2.43 18.74 6.88
CA LEU A 70 1.70 18.30 8.06
C LEU A 70 0.50 17.41 7.73
N ALA A 71 -0.27 17.76 6.70
CA ALA A 71 -1.53 17.10 6.37
C ALA A 71 -1.40 15.92 5.38
N GLU A 72 -0.33 15.91 4.57
CA GLU A 72 -0.12 14.89 3.54
C GLU A 72 1.00 13.93 3.91
N LEU A 73 2.19 14.47 4.21
CA LEU A 73 3.42 13.66 4.33
C LEU A 73 3.56 13.02 5.70
N VAL A 74 3.30 13.76 6.80
CA VAL A 74 3.37 13.22 8.16
C VAL A 74 2.45 12.01 8.34
N PRO A 75 1.13 12.08 8.06
CA PRO A 75 0.25 10.93 8.25
C PRO A 75 0.59 9.74 7.34
N ALA A 76 1.05 10.00 6.10
CA ALA A 76 1.51 8.95 5.20
C ALA A 76 2.76 8.22 5.75
N LEU A 77 3.75 8.97 6.21
CA LEU A 77 4.98 8.44 6.81
C LEU A 77 4.70 7.69 8.11
N ASP A 78 3.78 8.20 8.93
CA ASP A 78 3.34 7.55 10.17
C ASP A 78 2.60 6.25 9.89
N GLY A 79 1.74 6.20 8.87
CA GLY A 79 1.08 4.98 8.40
C GLY A 79 2.09 3.90 8.00
N ILE A 80 3.09 4.26 7.19
CA ILE A 80 4.18 3.36 6.81
C ILE A 80 5.00 2.91 8.03
N GLY A 81 5.31 3.84 8.94
CA GLY A 81 6.03 3.54 10.19
C GLY A 81 5.27 2.56 11.09
N HIS A 82 3.95 2.74 11.20
CA HIS A 82 3.06 1.84 11.92
C HIS A 82 3.06 0.45 11.28
N ALA A 83 2.89 0.36 9.97
CA ALA A 83 2.95 -0.90 9.24
C ALA A 83 4.28 -1.61 9.47
N LEU A 84 5.43 -0.93 9.30
CA LEU A 84 6.76 -1.48 9.56
C LEU A 84 6.91 -2.06 10.98
N LYS A 85 6.33 -1.40 11.98
CA LYS A 85 6.39 -1.84 13.38
C LYS A 85 5.57 -3.10 13.63
N HIS A 86 4.44 -3.26 12.95
CA HIS A 86 3.46 -4.31 13.25
C HIS A 86 3.41 -5.45 12.22
N LEU A 87 4.01 -5.27 11.03
CA LEU A 87 3.95 -6.20 9.89
C LEU A 87 4.24 -7.65 10.27
N LYS A 88 5.32 -7.90 11.02
CA LYS A 88 5.70 -9.25 11.45
C LYS A 88 4.59 -9.94 12.27
N SER A 89 3.90 -9.19 13.11
CA SER A 89 2.80 -9.71 13.92
C SER A 89 1.56 -9.98 13.06
N TRP A 90 1.24 -9.07 12.13
CA TRP A 90 0.10 -9.19 11.23
C TRP A 90 0.22 -10.39 10.28
N MET A 91 1.42 -10.69 9.80
CA MET A 91 1.66 -11.83 8.90
C MET A 91 1.73 -13.19 9.61
N ARG A 92 1.77 -13.22 10.95
CA ARG A 92 1.97 -14.46 11.72
C ARG A 92 0.71 -15.32 11.70
N VAL A 93 0.87 -16.63 11.52
CA VAL A 93 -0.21 -17.62 11.71
C VAL A 93 -0.78 -17.51 13.11
N GLN A 94 -2.10 -17.38 13.19
CA GLN A 94 -2.81 -17.15 14.45
C GLN A 94 -3.52 -18.44 14.87
N ARG A 95 -3.08 -19.07 15.96
CA ARG A 95 -3.78 -20.23 16.54
C ARG A 95 -5.08 -19.77 17.18
N ARG A 96 -6.15 -20.53 16.96
CA ARG A 96 -7.48 -20.27 17.54
C ARG A 96 -7.92 -21.51 18.31
N ALA A 97 -8.72 -21.30 19.35
CA ALA A 97 -9.36 -22.41 20.05
C ALA A 97 -10.36 -23.09 19.10
N ALA A 98 -10.46 -24.41 19.19
CA ALA A 98 -11.57 -25.17 18.65
C ALA A 98 -12.53 -25.49 19.81
N ASP A 99 -13.83 -25.59 19.51
CA ASP A 99 -14.80 -26.07 20.50
C ASP A 99 -14.43 -27.50 20.90
N TRP A 100 -14.11 -27.69 22.18
CA TRP A 100 -13.53 -28.96 22.63
C TRP A 100 -14.58 -30.08 22.65
N ILE A 101 -15.85 -29.74 22.89
CA ILE A 101 -16.96 -30.70 23.01
C ILE A 101 -17.27 -31.30 21.64
N THR A 102 -17.33 -30.44 20.63
CA THR A 102 -17.68 -30.83 19.26
C THR A 102 -16.46 -31.38 18.51
N PHE A 103 -15.26 -30.87 18.78
CA PHE A 103 -14.04 -31.20 18.04
C PHE A 103 -12.87 -31.51 18.99
N PRO A 104 -12.91 -32.63 19.73
CA PRO A 104 -11.80 -33.02 20.58
C PRO A 104 -10.52 -33.23 19.75
N PHE A 105 -9.39 -32.78 20.29
CA PHE A 105 -8.05 -32.81 19.66
C PHE A 105 -7.86 -31.98 18.38
N ALA A 106 -8.88 -31.25 17.91
CA ALA A 106 -8.76 -30.42 16.72
C ALA A 106 -7.77 -29.25 16.92
N ARG A 107 -7.11 -28.86 15.83
CA ARG A 107 -6.24 -27.68 15.77
C ARG A 107 -6.84 -26.67 14.79
N ASN A 108 -7.05 -25.45 15.26
CA ASN A 108 -7.57 -24.36 14.44
C ASN A 108 -6.51 -23.26 14.28
N SER A 109 -6.35 -22.73 13.07
CA SER A 109 -5.39 -21.68 12.75
C SER A 109 -5.89 -20.80 11.62
N VAL A 110 -5.60 -19.50 11.72
CA VAL A 110 -5.88 -18.50 10.69
C VAL A 110 -4.56 -18.11 10.05
N ILE A 111 -4.48 -18.24 8.72
CA ILE A 111 -3.31 -17.90 7.93
C ILE A 111 -3.66 -16.68 7.08
N PRO A 112 -3.10 -15.49 7.36
CA PRO A 112 -3.31 -14.31 6.52
C PRO A 112 -2.71 -14.53 5.14
N GLN A 113 -3.48 -14.23 4.08
CA GLN A 113 -3.05 -14.36 2.69
C GLN A 113 -3.37 -13.08 1.90
N PRO A 114 -2.50 -12.66 0.96
CA PRO A 114 -2.83 -11.58 0.03
C PRO A 114 -4.06 -11.90 -0.82
N LEU A 115 -4.84 -10.88 -1.17
CA LEU A 115 -5.99 -11.03 -2.06
C LEU A 115 -5.58 -11.04 -3.55
N GLY A 116 -4.46 -10.40 -3.89
CA GLY A 116 -4.02 -10.19 -5.27
C GLY A 116 -3.77 -8.73 -5.59
N VAL A 117 -4.22 -8.29 -6.76
CA VAL A 117 -4.11 -6.89 -7.20
C VAL A 117 -5.27 -6.08 -6.63
N VAL A 118 -4.95 -5.01 -5.88
CA VAL A 118 -5.92 -4.12 -5.24
C VAL A 118 -5.93 -2.78 -5.95
N GLY A 119 -7.12 -2.30 -6.35
CA GLY A 119 -7.29 -0.96 -6.91
C GLY A 119 -7.52 0.07 -5.81
N VAL A 120 -6.73 1.14 -5.79
CA VAL A 120 -6.85 2.26 -4.85
C VAL A 120 -7.30 3.50 -5.63
N ILE A 121 -8.52 3.98 -5.36
CA ILE A 121 -9.08 5.19 -5.98
C ILE A 121 -9.16 6.25 -4.90
N VAL A 122 -8.49 7.39 -5.13
CA VAL A 122 -8.34 8.45 -4.14
C VAL A 122 -9.02 9.74 -4.59
N PRO A 123 -9.62 10.51 -3.66
CA PRO A 123 -10.11 11.84 -3.95
C PRO A 123 -8.96 12.86 -4.00
N TRP A 124 -9.27 14.05 -4.51
CA TRP A 124 -8.28 15.10 -4.77
C TRP A 124 -7.83 15.87 -3.52
N ASN A 125 -8.55 15.76 -2.39
CA ASN A 125 -8.39 16.67 -1.25
C ASN A 125 -7.22 16.34 -0.30
N PHE A 126 -6.75 15.10 -0.29
CA PHE A 126 -5.49 14.69 0.36
C PHE A 126 -4.78 13.62 -0.47
N PRO A 127 -4.28 13.97 -1.66
CA PRO A 127 -3.95 13.01 -2.70
C PRO A 127 -2.78 12.09 -2.30
N VAL A 128 -1.86 12.55 -1.46
CA VAL A 128 -0.72 11.73 -1.03
C VAL A 128 -1.10 10.89 0.18
N ASN A 129 -1.68 11.49 1.22
CA ASN A 129 -2.07 10.73 2.41
C ASN A 129 -3.03 9.58 2.06
N LEU A 130 -4.08 9.88 1.29
CA LEU A 130 -5.11 8.89 0.95
C LEU A 130 -4.62 7.83 -0.05
N SER A 131 -3.53 8.09 -0.77
CA SER A 131 -2.88 7.08 -1.61
C SER A 131 -1.96 6.18 -0.80
N PHE A 132 -1.12 6.75 0.07
CA PHE A 132 -0.05 6.00 0.73
C PHE A 132 -0.52 5.19 1.94
N VAL A 133 -1.56 5.65 2.66
CA VAL A 133 -2.14 4.89 3.77
C VAL A 133 -2.60 3.49 3.32
N PRO A 134 -3.46 3.32 2.30
CA PRO A 134 -3.86 1.99 1.84
C PRO A 134 -2.73 1.20 1.16
N LEU A 135 -1.72 1.86 0.57
CA LEU A 135 -0.54 1.17 0.04
C LEU A 135 0.37 0.60 1.12
N SER A 136 0.32 1.15 2.33
CA SER A 136 1.12 0.71 3.47
C SER A 136 0.47 -0.43 4.28
N ALA A 137 -0.79 -0.76 4.01
CA ALA A 137 -1.61 -1.72 4.77
C ALA A 137 -1.35 -3.19 4.40
#